data_AF-A0A7G7W2X3-F1
#
_entry.id   AF-A0A7G7W2X3-F1
#
_cell.length_a   1.000
_cell.length_b   1.000
_cell.length_c   1.000
_cell.angle_alpha   90.00
_cell.angle_beta   90.00
_cell.angle_gamma   90.00
#
_symmetry.space_group_name_H-M   'P 1'
#
loop_
_entity.id
_entity.type
_entity.pdbx_description
1 polymer ?
#
loop_
_entity_poly.entity_id
_entity_poly.type
_entity_poly.pdbx_seq_one_letter_code
_entity_poly.pdbx_strand_id
1 'polypeptide(L)' 'MLIPDTTAAPSIRSMMPEGFLKMLAESTGCRQRATLSGIVTYETTSSKYWPAIEALAQETDPEGFARWQAAQAHTHAA' A
#
# COMPACT_ATOMS: atom_id res chain seq x y z
N MET A 1 32.05 0.43 -4.90
CA MET A 1 31.17 1.38 -4.21
C MET A 1 29.75 0.97 -4.52
N LEU A 2 28.95 0.66 -3.49
CA LEU A 2 27.55 0.29 -3.63
C LEU A 2 26.79 1.53 -4.14
N ILE A 3 26.07 1.36 -5.24
CA ILE A 3 25.15 2.34 -5.81
C ILE A 3 24.05 2.54 -4.76
N PRO A 4 23.75 3.76 -4.27
CA PRO A 4 22.65 3.95 -3.34
C PRO A 4 21.37 3.51 -4.05
N ASP A 5 20.71 2.53 -3.43
CA ASP A 5 19.52 1.91 -3.96
C ASP A 5 18.46 2.98 -4.23
N THR A 6 18.19 3.15 -5.52
CA THR A 6 16.91 3.50 -6.13
C THR A 6 15.99 4.41 -5.30
N THR A 7 15.89 5.65 -5.75
CA THR A 7 14.78 6.59 -5.58
C THR A 7 13.47 6.00 -6.12
N ALA A 8 13.09 4.79 -5.69
CA ALA A 8 11.80 4.22 -5.98
C ALA A 8 10.78 5.05 -5.21
N ALA A 9 9.75 5.55 -5.91
CA ALA A 9 8.64 6.23 -5.26
C ALA A 9 8.17 5.39 -4.06
N PRO A 10 7.84 6.00 -2.91
CA PRO A 10 7.29 5.25 -1.79
C PRO A 10 6.09 4.47 -2.33
N SER A 11 6.10 3.15 -2.15
CA SER A 11 4.97 2.28 -2.55
C SER A 11 4.30 1.75 -1.30
N ILE A 12 2.98 1.67 -1.34
CA ILE A 12 2.18 1.17 -0.21
C ILE A 12 2.59 -0.25 0.19
N ARG A 13 3.02 -1.05 -0.79
CA ARG A 13 3.47 -2.43 -0.59
C ARG A 13 4.71 -2.54 0.29
N SER A 14 5.64 -1.59 0.19
CA SER A 14 6.90 -1.62 0.93
C SER A 14 6.71 -1.37 2.43
N MET A 15 5.56 -0.82 2.80
CA MET A 15 5.19 -0.48 4.18
C MET A 15 4.24 -1.51 4.79
N MET A 16 3.78 -2.47 3.99
CA MET A 16 2.89 -3.54 4.44
C MET A 16 3.65 -4.54 5.32
N PRO A 17 3.03 -5.04 6.39
CA PRO A 17 3.64 -6.06 7.24
C PRO A 17 3.68 -7.41 6.54
N GLU A 18 4.54 -8.31 7.01
CA GLU A 18 4.56 -9.69 6.50
C GLU A 18 3.19 -10.36 6.73
N GLY A 19 2.68 -11.05 5.70
CA GLY A 19 1.36 -11.68 5.78
C GLY A 19 0.17 -10.71 5.72
N PHE A 20 0.37 -9.44 5.32
CA PHE A 20 -0.71 -8.45 5.15
C PHE A 20 -1.92 -8.96 4.37
N LEU A 21 -1.72 -9.84 3.37
CA LEU A 21 -2.82 -10.45 2.61
C LEU A 21 -3.80 -11.26 3.48
N LYS A 22 -3.32 -11.86 4.57
CA LYS A 22 -4.18 -12.57 5.52
C LYS A 22 -4.97 -11.56 6.36
N MET A 23 -4.32 -10.52 6.89
CA MET A 23 -4.97 -9.47 7.68
C MET A 23 -6.04 -8.73 6.86
N LEU A 24 -5.72 -8.38 5.61
CA LEU A 24 -6.65 -7.76 4.69
C LEU A 24 -7.82 -8.70 4.35
N ALA A 25 -7.56 -9.99 4.14
CA ALA A 25 -8.63 -10.96 3.86
C ALA A 25 -9.59 -11.11 5.05
N GLU A 26 -9.07 -11.07 6.29
CA GLU A 26 -9.87 -11.12 7.51
C GLU A 26 -10.68 -9.83 7.72
N SER A 27 -10.04 -8.66 7.53
CA SER A 27 -10.68 -7.35 7.69
C SER A 27 -11.74 -7.07 6.62
N THR A 28 -11.45 -7.41 5.35
CA THR A 28 -12.35 -7.11 4.22
C THR A 28 -13.35 -8.23 3.90
N GLY A 29 -13.17 -9.41 4.49
CA GLY A 29 -13.89 -10.64 4.08
C GLY A 29 -13.54 -11.14 2.67
N CYS A 30 -12.54 -10.56 2.01
CA CYS A 30 -12.13 -10.96 0.68
C CYS A 30 -11.40 -12.31 0.72
N ARG A 31 -12.05 -13.34 0.15
CA ARG A 31 -11.47 -14.70 0.06
C ARG A 31 -10.37 -14.82 -1.00
N GLN A 32 -10.27 -13.85 -1.91
CA GLN A 32 -9.32 -13.87 -3.03
C GLN A 32 -8.08 -13.03 -2.69
N ARG A 33 -7.06 -13.66 -2.11
CA ARG A 33 -5.79 -13.00 -1.76
C ARG A 33 -5.06 -12.42 -2.97
N ALA A 34 -5.20 -13.03 -4.15
CA ALA A 34 -4.63 -12.51 -5.39
C ALA A 34 -5.21 -11.14 -5.76
N THR A 35 -6.51 -10.93 -5.54
CA THR A 35 -7.17 -9.64 -5.75
C THR A 35 -6.59 -8.57 -4.83
N LEU A 36 -6.44 -8.87 -3.54
CA LEU A 36 -5.84 -7.95 -2.57
C LEU A 36 -4.38 -7.63 -2.91
N SER A 37 -3.60 -8.63 -3.31
CA SER A 37 -2.22 -8.46 -3.76
C SER A 37 -2.12 -7.58 -5.00
N GLY A 38 -3.03 -7.76 -5.96
CA GLY A 38 -3.14 -6.92 -7.15
C GLY A 38 -3.46 -5.47 -6.78
N ILE A 39 -4.45 -5.24 -5.93
CA ILE A 39 -4.83 -3.88 -5.49
C ILE A 39 -3.66 -3.16 -4.82
N VAL A 40 -2.92 -3.85 -3.95
CA VAL A 40 -1.72 -3.29 -3.28
C VAL A 40 -0.60 -3.05 -4.28
N THR A 41 -0.33 -3.99 -5.19
CA THR A 41 0.77 -3.89 -6.15
C THR A 41 0.54 -2.82 -7.21
N TYR A 42 -0.70 -2.67 -7.67
CA TYR A 42 -1.10 -1.68 -8.67
C TYR A 42 -1.66 -0.40 -8.06
N GLU A 43 -1.59 -0.27 -6.72
CA GLU A 43 -2.11 0.87 -5.96
C GLU A 43 -3.49 1.33 -6.43
N THR A 44 -4.41 0.36 -6.58
CA THR A 44 -5.75 0.60 -7.15
C THR A 44 -6.64 1.29 -6.13
N THR A 45 -6.46 2.61 -5.98
CA THR A 45 -7.14 3.46 -4.99
C THR A 45 -8.65 3.53 -5.16
N SER A 46 -9.16 3.24 -6.36
CA SER A 46 -10.59 3.14 -6.67
C SER A 46 -11.25 1.85 -6.17
N SER A 47 -10.48 0.90 -5.66
CA SER A 47 -11.00 -0.37 -5.17
C SER A 47 -11.79 -0.21 -3.88
N LYS A 48 -12.91 -0.93 -3.75
CA LYS A 48 -13.69 -0.99 -2.50
C LYS A 48 -12.90 -1.54 -1.30
N TYR A 49 -11.80 -2.25 -1.55
CA TYR A 49 -10.92 -2.79 -0.50
C TYR A 49 -9.75 -1.86 -0.15
N TRP A 50 -9.59 -0.76 -0.90
CA TRP A 50 -8.53 0.22 -0.67
C TRP A 50 -8.54 0.82 0.74
N PRO A 51 -9.70 1.20 1.34
CA PRO A 51 -9.71 1.78 2.68
C PRO A 51 -9.10 0.86 3.76
N ALA A 52 -9.26 -0.46 3.60
CA ALA A 52 -8.66 -1.43 4.53
C ALA A 52 -7.14 -1.56 4.34
N ILE A 53 -6.65 -1.36 3.11
CA ILE A 53 -5.21 -1.31 2.80
C ILE A 53 -4.59 -0.05 3.39
N GLU A 54 -5.24 1.10 3.24
CA GLU A 54 -4.78 2.35 3.83
C GLU A 54 -4.72 2.28 5.35
N ALA A 55 -5.77 1.76 5.99
CA ALA A 55 -5.79 1.55 7.43
C ALA A 55 -4.61 0.67 7.88
N LEU A 56 -4.36 -0.45 7.20
CA LEU A 56 -3.25 -1.34 7.54
C LEU A 56 -1.87 -0.68 7.31
N ALA A 57 -1.73 0.12 6.24
CA ALA A 57 -0.50 0.87 5.96
C ALA A 57 -0.23 1.88 7.07
N GLN A 58 -1.26 2.64 7.46
CA GLN A 58 -1.19 3.66 8.48
C GLN A 58 -0.90 3.08 9.87
N GLU A 59 -1.48 1.91 10.20
CA GLU A 59 -1.22 1.20 11.45
C GLU A 59 0.21 0.64 11.51
N THR A 60 0.75 0.19 10.38
CA THR A 60 2.07 -0.47 10.33
C THR A 60 3.21 0.54 10.27
N ASP A 61 3.11 1.54 9.39
CA ASP A 61 4.12 2.58 9.22
C ASP A 61 3.43 3.94 8.93
N PRO A 62 3.02 4.68 9.97
CA PRO A 62 2.34 5.96 9.79
C PRO A 62 3.23 7.02 9.12
N GLU A 63 4.55 7.00 9.34
CA GLU A 63 5.48 7.95 8.72
C GLU A 63 5.71 7.63 7.24
N GLY A 64 5.86 6.35 6.91
CA GLY A 64 5.87 5.87 5.53
C GLY A 64 4.57 6.24 4.81
N PHE A 65 3.42 5.96 5.42
CA PHE A 65 2.13 6.22 4.82
C PHE A 65 1.92 7.72 4.54
N ALA A 66 2.32 8.60 5.46
CA ALA A 66 2.29 10.05 5.24
C ALA A 66 3.18 10.49 4.05
N ARG A 67 4.37 9.89 3.90
CA ARG A 67 5.26 10.17 2.75
C ARG A 67 4.67 9.67 1.43
N TRP A 68 4.07 8.48 1.43
CA TRP A 68 3.35 7.94 0.28
C TRP A 68 2.17 8.84 -0.10
N GLN A 69 1.35 9.24 0.87
CA GLN A 69 0.18 10.10 0.64
C GLN A 69 0.59 11.46 0.07
N ALA A 70 1.65 12.07 0.61
CA ALA A 70 2.21 13.30 0.08
C ALA A 70 2.67 13.14 -1.38
N ALA A 71 3.33 12.02 -1.71
CA ALA A 71 3.77 11.73 -3.09
C ALA A 71 2.61 11.51 -4.07
N GLN A 72 1.54 10.82 -3.63
CA GLN A 72 0.34 10.57 -4.44
C GLN A 72 -0.47 11.85 -4.70
N ALA A 73 -0.56 12.75 -3.72
CA ALA A 73 -1.24 14.04 -3.87
C ALA A 73 -0.63 14.90 -5.01
N HIS A 74 0.67 14.75 -5.27
CA HIS A 74 1.35 15.43 -6.38
C HIS A 74 1.17 14.73 -7.74
N THR A 75 0.81 13.45 -7.76
CA THR A 75 0.66 12.66 -9.01
C THR A 75 -0.75 12.77 -9.59
N HIS A 76 -1.77 13.08 -8.78
CA HIS A 76 -3.16 13.28 -9.24
C HIS A 76 -3.49 14.76 -9.60
N ALA A 77 -2.51 15.66 -9.55
CA ALA A 77 -2.69 17.10 -9.77
C ALA A 77 -2.20 17.59 -11.16
N ALA A 78 -2.05 16.70 -12.14
CA ALA A 78 -1.62 17.04 -13.50
C ALA A 78 -2.72 16.76 -14.54
#